data_AF-A0A2D5FG16-F1
#
_entry.id   AF-A0A2D5FG16-F1
#
_cell.length_a   1.000
_cell.length_b   1.000
_cell.length_c   1.000
_cell.angle_alpha   90.00
_cell.angle_beta   90.00
_cell.angle_gamma   90.00
#
_symmetry.space_group_name_H-M   'P 1'
#
loop_
_entity.id
_entity.type
_entity.pdbx_description
1 polymer ?
#
loop_
_entity_poly.entity_id
_entity_poly.type
_entity_poly.pdbx_seq_one_letter_code
_entity_poly.pdbx_strand_id
1 'polypeptide(L)'
;MFKIAGLDKLQKEFKEAERALSELDGELGVVNFDPHDPASIEAAINSVYQMIDERTAEYASNSIVGPLVDQMKEKYREHILRKAAETRLKSDEDK
;
A
#
# COMPACT_ATOMS: atom_id res chain seq x y z
N MET A 1 15.65 23.07 -32.13
CA MET A 1 15.79 22.39 -30.82
C MET A 1 14.48 21.68 -30.53
N PHE A 2 14.45 20.35 -30.64
CA PHE A 2 13.26 19.56 -30.32
C PHE A 2 13.19 19.45 -28.79
N LYS A 3 12.33 20.25 -28.16
CA LYS A 3 11.86 19.91 -26.81
C LYS A 3 11.10 18.61 -26.95
N ILE A 4 11.69 17.52 -26.48
CA ILE A 4 11.01 16.24 -26.39
C ILE A 4 10.00 16.41 -25.25
N ALA A 5 8.83 17.01 -25.54
CA ALA A 5 7.80 17.30 -24.53
C ALA A 5 7.36 16.06 -23.75
N GLY A 6 7.58 14.86 -24.30
CA GLY A 6 7.38 13.59 -23.62
C GLY A 6 8.36 13.33 -22.47
N LEU A 7 9.61 13.79 -22.54
CA LEU A 7 10.61 13.63 -21.48
C LEU A 7 10.27 14.49 -20.26
N ASP A 8 9.82 15.72 -20.49
CA ASP A 8 9.39 16.63 -19.41
C ASP A 8 8.15 16.06 -18.67
N LYS A 9 7.20 15.47 -19.41
CA LYS A 9 6.03 14.80 -18.84
C LYS A 9 6.43 13.58 -18.00
N LEU A 10 7.32 12.73 -18.53
CA LEU A 10 7.81 11.55 -17.82
C LEU A 10 8.57 11.92 -16.54
N GLN A 11 9.41 12.96 -16.57
CA GLN A 11 10.08 13.45 -15.36
C GLN A 11 9.09 13.93 -14.29
N LYS A 12 8.03 14.62 -14.71
CA LYS A 12 6.96 15.04 -13.79
C LYS A 12 6.25 13.83 -13.18
N GLU A 13 5.88 12.85 -14.01
CA GLU A 13 5.21 11.64 -13.55
C GLU A 13 6.10 10.85 -12.55
N PHE A 14 7.39 10.76 -12.82
CA PHE A 14 8.35 10.09 -11.93
C PHE A 14 8.48 10.79 -10.58
N LYS A 15 8.54 12.12 -10.58
CA LYS A 15 8.66 12.93 -9.36
C LYS A 15 7.42 12.85 -8.48
N GLU A 16 6.25 12.82 -9.09
CA GLU A 16 4.98 12.57 -8.40
C GLU A 16 4.94 11.14 -7.81
N ALA A 17 5.44 10.14 -8.53
CA ALA A 17 5.54 8.78 -8.01
C ALA A 17 6.49 8.67 -6.81
N GLU A 18 7.63 9.33 -6.86
CA GLU A 18 8.60 9.37 -5.75
C GLU A 18 7.99 10.02 -4.49
N ARG A 19 7.18 11.08 -4.66
CA ARG A 19 6.45 11.73 -3.56
C ARG A 19 5.36 10.82 -3.00
N ALA A 20 4.53 10.24 -3.85
CA ALA A 20 3.51 9.29 -3.43
C ALA A 20 4.11 8.16 -2.61
N LEU A 21 5.22 7.56 -3.10
CA LEU A 21 5.94 6.53 -2.36
C LEU A 21 6.45 7.03 -1.01
N SER A 22 7.03 8.23 -0.94
CA SER A 22 7.52 8.81 0.32
C SER A 22 6.41 9.06 1.34
N GLU A 23 5.21 9.44 0.89
CA GLU A 23 4.04 9.63 1.76
C GLU A 23 3.43 8.31 2.25
N LEU A 24 3.62 7.24 1.48
CA LEU A 24 3.14 5.89 1.77
C LEU A 24 4.16 5.05 2.58
N ASP A 25 5.45 5.38 2.49
CA ASP A 25 6.54 4.79 3.28
C ASP A 25 6.49 5.27 4.74
N GLY A 26 5.85 6.40 5.00
CA GLY A 26 5.45 6.81 6.35
C GLY A 26 4.44 5.84 6.97
N GLU A 27 4.23 5.95 8.28
CA GLU A 27 3.24 5.12 8.98
C GLU A 27 1.84 5.36 8.37
N LEU A 28 1.32 4.39 7.59
CA LEU A 28 -0.01 4.46 6.98
C LEU A 28 -1.10 4.57 8.05
N GLY A 29 -0.85 3.97 9.20
CA GLY A 29 -1.68 3.95 10.39
C GLY A 29 -1.51 2.63 11.13
N VAL A 30 -2.02 2.58 12.36
CA VAL A 30 -2.09 1.34 13.13
C VAL A 30 -3.39 0.63 12.77
N VAL A 31 -3.29 -0.55 12.15
CA VAL A 31 -4.45 -1.40 11.86
C VAL A 31 -4.44 -2.59 12.81
N ASN A 32 -5.55 -2.75 13.55
CA ASN A 32 -5.74 -3.84 14.49
C ASN A 32 -6.72 -4.86 13.91
N PHE A 33 -6.36 -6.14 13.95
CA PHE A 33 -7.21 -7.24 13.49
C PHE A 33 -7.06 -8.45 14.40
N ASP A 34 -8.10 -9.28 14.44
CA ASP A 34 -8.05 -10.59 15.07
C ASP A 34 -7.46 -11.61 14.09
N PRO A 35 -6.31 -12.22 14.39
CA PRO A 35 -5.72 -13.23 13.55
C PRO A 35 -6.57 -14.50 13.46
N HIS A 36 -7.51 -14.79 14.36
CA HIS A 36 -8.36 -15.99 14.27
C HIS A 36 -9.66 -15.77 13.50
N ASP A 37 -10.04 -14.52 13.25
CA ASP A 37 -11.25 -14.17 12.51
C ASP A 37 -10.93 -13.72 11.07
N PRO A 38 -11.31 -14.52 10.05
CA PRO A 38 -11.15 -14.12 8.66
C PRO A 38 -11.83 -12.79 8.32
N ALA A 39 -12.97 -12.46 8.95
CA ALA A 39 -13.68 -11.21 8.68
C ALA A 39 -12.89 -10.00 9.20
N SER A 40 -12.28 -10.11 10.39
CA SER A 40 -11.39 -9.08 10.94
C SER A 40 -10.16 -8.83 10.08
N ILE A 41 -9.56 -9.89 9.53
CA ILE A 41 -8.39 -9.79 8.61
C ILE A 41 -8.78 -9.05 7.33
N GLU A 42 -9.89 -9.43 6.71
CA GLU A 42 -10.38 -8.76 5.50
C GLU A 42 -10.74 -7.29 5.77
N ALA A 43 -11.32 -6.99 6.93
CA ALA A 43 -11.58 -5.60 7.33
C ALA A 43 -10.29 -4.78 7.46
N ALA A 44 -9.23 -5.36 8.02
CA ALA A 44 -7.92 -4.71 8.09
C ALA A 44 -7.29 -4.47 6.72
N ILE A 45 -7.36 -5.45 5.82
CA ILE A 45 -6.87 -5.29 4.44
C ILE A 45 -7.60 -4.14 3.74
N ASN A 46 -8.93 -4.13 3.82
CA ASN A 46 -9.75 -3.05 3.24
C ASN A 46 -9.44 -1.70 3.86
N SER A 47 -9.23 -1.64 5.18
CA SER A 47 -8.84 -0.41 5.86
C SER A 47 -7.51 0.14 5.35
N VAL A 48 -6.50 -0.72 5.15
CA VAL A 48 -5.22 -0.31 4.55
C VAL A 48 -5.42 0.17 3.11
N TYR A 49 -6.24 -0.52 2.32
CA TYR A 49 -6.49 -0.14 0.92
C TYR A 49 -7.10 1.26 0.85
N GLN A 50 -8.07 1.54 1.72
CA GLN A 50 -8.70 2.85 1.79
C GLN A 50 -7.69 3.93 2.22
N MET A 51 -6.83 3.67 3.20
CA MET A 51 -5.77 4.61 3.61
C MET A 51 -4.79 4.91 2.47
N ILE A 52 -4.39 3.88 1.72
CA ILE A 52 -3.50 4.04 0.56
C ILE A 52 -4.22 4.85 -0.53
N ASP A 53 -5.49 4.55 -0.81
CA ASP A 53 -6.27 5.26 -1.81
C ASP A 53 -6.48 6.73 -1.43
N GLU A 54 -6.77 7.03 -0.17
CA GLU A 54 -6.91 8.40 0.32
C GLU A 54 -5.60 9.20 0.17
N ARG A 55 -4.45 8.60 0.48
CA ARG A 55 -3.12 9.25 0.32
C ARG A 55 -2.68 9.36 -1.13
N THR A 56 -3.14 8.47 -1.99
CA THR A 56 -2.75 8.46 -3.41
C THR A 56 -3.78 9.10 -4.34
N ALA A 57 -4.93 9.51 -3.81
CA ALA A 57 -5.99 10.17 -4.55
C ALA A 57 -5.49 11.42 -5.29
N GLU A 58 -4.58 12.19 -4.67
CA GLU A 58 -3.98 13.37 -5.29
C GLU A 58 -3.09 13.04 -6.50
N TYR A 59 -2.58 11.81 -6.56
CA TYR A 59 -1.72 11.29 -7.61
C TYR A 59 -2.43 10.31 -8.54
N ALA A 60 -3.75 10.11 -8.42
CA ALA A 60 -4.51 9.13 -9.21
C ALA A 60 -4.49 9.39 -10.72
N SER A 61 -4.18 10.63 -11.13
CA SER A 61 -4.03 11.01 -12.55
C SER A 61 -2.68 10.58 -13.15
N ASN A 62 -1.76 10.04 -12.34
CA ASN A 62 -0.42 9.66 -12.73
C ASN A 62 -0.35 8.18 -13.16
N SER A 63 0.09 7.94 -14.39
CA SER A 63 0.19 6.61 -15.00
C SER A 63 1.17 5.66 -14.30
N ILE A 64 2.14 6.19 -13.56
CA ILE A 64 3.15 5.41 -12.82
C ILE A 64 2.64 5.07 -11.41
N VAL A 65 1.88 5.96 -10.78
CA VAL A 65 1.43 5.79 -9.40
C VAL A 65 0.40 4.69 -9.25
N GLY A 66 -0.55 4.55 -10.18
CA GLY A 66 -1.57 3.49 -10.12
C GLY A 66 -0.97 2.09 -9.92
N PRO A 67 -0.07 1.62 -10.81
CA PRO A 67 0.60 0.33 -10.65
C PRO A 67 1.45 0.17 -9.38
N LEU A 68 1.97 1.27 -8.81
CA LEU A 68 2.73 1.24 -7.56
C LEU A 68 1.81 1.07 -6.35
N VAL A 69 0.67 1.77 -6.36
CA VAL A 69 -0.38 1.65 -5.35
C VAL A 69 -0.90 0.22 -5.28
N ASP A 70 -1.21 -0.39 -6.42
CA ASP A 70 -1.70 -1.76 -6.49
C ASP A 70 -0.68 -2.76 -5.95
N GLN A 71 0.59 -2.61 -6.32
CA GLN A 71 1.67 -3.45 -5.79
C GLN A 71 1.83 -3.29 -4.27
N MET A 72 1.67 -2.07 -3.75
CA MET A 72 1.79 -1.81 -2.33
C MET A 72 0.63 -2.41 -1.55
N LYS A 73 -0.60 -2.26 -2.05
CA LYS A 73 -1.79 -2.93 -1.52
C LYS A 73 -1.59 -4.45 -1.42
N GLU A 74 -1.07 -5.09 -2.45
CA GLU A 74 -0.80 -6.53 -2.39
C GLU A 74 0.26 -6.87 -1.33
N LYS A 75 1.36 -6.13 -1.27
CA LYS A 75 2.40 -6.33 -0.23
C LYS A 75 1.84 -6.20 1.19
N TYR A 76 0.99 -5.20 1.43
CA TYR A 76 0.35 -5.02 2.75
C TYR A 76 -0.62 -6.15 3.07
N ARG A 77 -1.39 -6.60 2.07
CA ARG A 77 -2.28 -7.75 2.21
C ARG A 77 -1.49 -9.02 2.60
N GLU A 78 -0.44 -9.35 1.85
CA GLU A 78 0.45 -10.47 2.17
C GLU A 78 1.06 -10.33 3.57
N HIS A 79 1.48 -9.11 3.94
CA HIS A 79 2.04 -8.82 5.25
C HIS A 79 1.05 -9.08 6.39
N ILE A 80 -0.20 -8.63 6.25
CA ILE A 80 -1.28 -8.88 7.22
C ILE A 80 -1.55 -10.38 7.34
N LEU A 81 -1.69 -11.09 6.21
CA LEU A 81 -1.94 -12.52 6.20
C LEU A 81 -0.80 -13.32 6.85
N ARG A 82 0.44 -12.94 6.56
CA ARG A 82 1.62 -13.55 7.19
C ARG A 82 1.62 -13.29 8.69
N LYS A 83 1.41 -12.04 9.13
CA LYS A 83 1.37 -11.69 10.56
C LYS A 83 0.23 -12.40 11.29
N ALA A 84 -0.91 -12.60 10.63
CA ALA A 84 -1.99 -13.42 11.15
C ALA A 84 -1.56 -14.88 11.33
N ALA A 85 -0.92 -15.47 10.31
CA ALA A 85 -0.41 -16.84 10.38
C ALA A 85 0.67 -17.03 11.47
N GLU A 86 1.62 -16.10 11.57
CA GLU A 86 2.67 -16.10 12.59
C GLU A 86 2.09 -16.02 14.01
N THR A 87 1.05 -15.19 14.20
CA THR A 87 0.40 -15.05 15.51
C THR A 87 -0.35 -16.33 15.90
N ARG A 88 -1.03 -16.98 14.94
CA ARG A 88 -1.67 -18.29 15.17
C ARG A 88 -0.64 -19.34 15.57
N LEU A 89 0.46 -19.45 14.80
CA LEU A 89 1.57 -20.39 15.06
C LEU A 89 2.18 -20.19 16.45
N LYS A 90 2.52 -18.95 16.84
CA LYS A 90 3.05 -18.66 18.18
C LYS A 90 2.06 -19.01 19.29
N SER A 91 0.78 -18.73 19.08
CA SER A 91 -0.27 -19.02 20.06
C SER A 91 -0.47 -20.53 20.28
N ASP A 92 -0.04 -21.37 19.33
CA ASP A 92 0.00 -22.83 19.46
C ASP A 92 1.31 -23.35 20.09
N GLU A 93 2.45 -22.66 19.95
CA GLU A 93 3.73 -23.04 20.59
C GLU A 93 3.80 -22.71 22.09
N ASP A 94 3.02 -21.74 22.58
CA ASP A 94 2.94 -21.36 24.00
C ASP A 94 1.97 -22.23 24.83
N LYS A 95 1.52 -23.39 24.31
CA LYS A 95 0.69 -24.40 25.01
C LYS A 95 1.46 -25.67 25.31
#